data_AF-A0A1F3B481-F1
#
_entry.id   AF-A0A1F3B481-F1
#
_cell.length_a   1.000
_cell.length_b   1.000
_cell.length_c   1.000
_cell.angle_alpha   90.00
_cell.angle_beta   90.00
_cell.angle_gamma   90.00
#
_symmetry.space_group_name_H-M   'P 1'
#
loop_
_entity.id
_entity.type
_entity.pdbx_description
1 polymer ?
#
loop_
_entity_poly.entity_id
_entity_poly.type
_entity_poly.pdbx_seq_one_letter_code
_entity_poly.pdbx_strand_id
1 'polypeptide(L)'
;MKAVAWIVAGLVVLGFMVVLIGTERTTAGPAVQGCPACHGVAGKQPALDAAAKAIKGHPASAAKTVQQCALCHTKGPTPAPFRTGMHKIHLNSAKFTAAKGTCTSCHSVDKATGTVTVFGLERK
;
A
#
# COMPACT_ATOMS: atom_id res chain seq x y z
N MET A 1 70.65 -22.44 -1.56
CA MET A 1 70.03 -23.74 -1.21
C MET A 1 68.66 -23.41 -0.63
N LYS A 2 67.52 -23.80 -1.24
CA LYS A 2 66.71 -25.00 -0.93
C LYS A 2 66.62 -25.27 0.60
N ALA A 3 65.49 -25.51 1.27
CA ALA A 3 64.03 -25.42 1.02
C ALA A 3 63.32 -25.50 2.43
N VAL A 4 62.00 -25.50 2.69
CA VAL A 4 60.75 -25.51 1.90
C VAL A 4 59.60 -24.89 2.76
N ALA A 5 58.31 -24.94 2.34
CA ALA A 5 57.13 -24.47 3.09
C ALA A 5 56.65 -25.44 4.20
N TRP A 6 55.77 -25.00 5.11
CA TRP A 6 54.55 -25.73 5.58
C TRP A 6 53.59 -24.76 6.32
N ILE A 7 52.28 -25.01 6.21
CA ILE A 7 51.17 -24.26 6.84
C ILE A 7 50.74 -25.01 8.12
N VAL A 8 50.36 -24.32 9.22
CA VAL A 8 49.18 -24.61 10.08
C VAL A 8 48.86 -23.39 10.98
N ALA A 9 47.55 -23.18 11.18
CA ALA A 9 46.83 -22.10 11.87
C ALA A 9 47.21 -21.74 13.32
N GLY A 10 46.79 -20.54 13.75
CA GLY A 10 46.80 -20.09 15.15
C GLY A 10 46.15 -18.72 15.40
N LEU A 11 44.82 -18.68 15.52
CA LEU A 11 43.96 -17.58 16.02
C LEU A 11 44.52 -16.14 16.06
N VAL A 12 44.13 -15.32 15.06
CA VAL A 12 44.03 -13.85 15.25
C VAL A 12 42.59 -13.52 15.63
N VAL A 13 42.38 -13.06 16.87
CA VAL A 13 41.07 -12.57 17.33
C VAL A 13 40.83 -11.19 16.72
N LEU A 14 39.94 -11.11 15.73
CA LEU A 14 39.56 -9.84 15.10
C LEU A 14 38.80 -8.95 16.09
N GLY A 15 39.45 -7.89 16.56
CA GLY A 15 38.78 -6.72 17.13
C GLY A 15 38.09 -5.89 16.04
N PHE A 16 37.08 -6.45 15.38
CA PHE A 16 36.31 -5.71 14.38
C PHE A 16 35.29 -4.82 15.09
N MET A 17 35.60 -3.53 15.20
CA MET A 17 34.73 -2.53 15.80
C MET A 17 33.53 -2.27 14.87
N VAL A 18 32.51 -3.13 14.98
CA VAL A 18 31.23 -2.94 14.27
C VAL A 18 30.52 -1.75 14.90
N VAL A 19 30.68 -0.58 14.29
CA VAL A 19 29.85 0.58 14.56
C VAL A 19 28.41 0.20 14.20
N LEU A 20 27.62 -0.12 15.22
CA LEU A 20 26.19 -0.36 15.10
C LEU A 20 25.52 0.97 14.77
N ILE A 21 25.50 1.31 13.48
CA ILE A 21 24.62 2.37 12.96
C ILE A 21 23.20 1.87 13.24
N GLY A 22 22.62 2.40 14.32
CA GLY A 22 21.23 2.16 14.65
C GLY A 22 20.38 2.61 13.47
N THR A 23 19.86 1.65 12.71
CA THR A 23 18.72 1.93 11.84
C THR A 23 17.56 2.23 12.76
N GLU A 24 17.37 3.52 13.04
CA GLU A 24 16.13 4.05 13.58
C GLU A 24 15.02 3.71 12.58
N ARG A 25 14.48 2.49 12.69
CA ARG A 25 13.13 2.21 12.25
C ARG A 25 12.27 3.13 13.08
N THR A 26 11.99 4.31 12.52
CA THR A 26 10.90 5.16 12.97
C THR A 26 9.68 4.26 12.94
N THR A 27 9.26 3.77 14.11
CA THR A 27 8.03 3.02 14.26
C THR A 27 6.88 4.01 14.15
N ALA A 28 6.66 4.48 12.91
CA ALA A 28 5.35 4.89 12.48
C ALA A 28 4.45 3.67 12.71
N GLY A 29 3.71 3.69 13.83
CA GLY A 29 2.59 2.78 14.03
C GLY A 29 1.71 2.83 12.78
N PRO A 30 1.09 1.70 12.40
CA PRO A 30 0.55 1.51 11.05
C PRO A 30 -0.37 2.68 10.68
N ALA A 31 0.15 3.55 9.81
CA ALA A 31 -0.66 4.59 9.20
C ALA A 31 -1.77 3.86 8.46
N VAL A 32 -3.02 4.06 8.88
CA VAL A 32 -4.15 3.38 8.24
C VAL A 32 -4.15 3.82 6.79
N GLN A 33 -3.90 2.86 5.90
CA GLN A 33 -3.66 3.06 4.48
C GLN A 33 -4.80 2.44 3.67
N GLY A 34 -5.02 2.94 2.46
CA GLY A 34 -6.15 2.56 1.62
C GLY A 34 -7.48 3.10 2.13
N CYS A 35 -8.57 2.57 1.57
CA CYS A 35 -9.91 3.10 1.77
C CYS A 35 -10.35 3.25 3.25
N PRO A 36 -10.03 2.33 4.19
CA PRO A 36 -10.45 2.47 5.59
C PRO A 36 -9.91 3.70 6.32
N ALA A 37 -8.84 4.33 5.82
CA ALA A 37 -8.28 5.57 6.35
C ALA A 37 -9.28 6.73 6.32
N CYS A 38 -10.16 6.76 5.31
CA CYS A 38 -11.15 7.81 5.08
C CYS A 38 -12.61 7.30 5.14
N HIS A 39 -12.82 6.02 4.83
CA HIS A 39 -14.13 5.38 4.71
C HIS A 39 -14.39 4.32 5.80
N GLY A 40 -13.59 4.30 6.86
CA GLY A 40 -13.76 3.39 7.99
C GLY A 40 -13.69 1.91 7.61
N VAL A 41 -13.95 1.06 8.61
CA VAL A 41 -14.20 -0.37 8.41
C VAL A 41 -15.71 -0.61 8.27
N ALA A 42 -16.12 -1.76 7.71
CA ALA A 42 -17.53 -2.12 7.65
C ALA A 42 -18.19 -2.00 9.04
N GLY A 43 -19.26 -1.22 9.15
CA GLY A 43 -19.93 -0.90 10.42
C GLY A 43 -19.45 0.37 11.14
N LYS A 44 -18.44 1.09 10.63
CA LYS A 44 -18.06 2.44 11.12
C LYS A 44 -18.14 3.45 9.97
N GLN A 45 -18.83 4.56 10.18
CA GLN A 45 -19.14 5.54 9.14
C GLN A 45 -17.91 6.39 8.75
N PRO A 46 -17.77 6.79 7.46
CA PRO A 46 -18.63 6.45 6.32
C PRO A 46 -18.15 5.20 5.57
N ALA A 47 -18.61 4.02 6.02
CA ALA A 47 -18.33 2.70 5.41
C ALA A 47 -18.46 2.71 3.88
N LEU A 48 -17.60 1.95 3.19
CA LEU A 48 -17.54 1.93 1.71
C LEU A 48 -18.91 1.68 1.05
N ASP A 49 -19.75 0.81 1.61
CA ASP A 49 -21.07 0.50 1.05
C ASP A 49 -22.09 1.64 1.26
N ALA A 50 -21.96 2.41 2.34
CA ALA A 50 -22.73 3.64 2.54
C ALA A 50 -22.29 4.74 1.56
N ALA A 51 -20.98 4.85 1.27
CA ALA A 51 -20.46 5.77 0.27
C ALA A 51 -20.98 5.43 -1.15
N ALA A 52 -21.02 4.14 -1.53
CA ALA A 52 -21.57 3.70 -2.81
C ALA A 52 -23.08 4.00 -2.94
N LYS A 53 -23.87 3.78 -1.88
CA LYS A 53 -25.32 4.09 -1.85
C LYS A 53 -25.65 5.57 -2.05
N ALA A 54 -24.72 6.48 -1.73
CA ALA A 54 -24.90 7.92 -1.95
C ALA A 54 -24.70 8.35 -3.42
N ILE A 55 -24.20 7.47 -4.30
CA ILE A 55 -23.99 7.77 -5.71
C ILE A 55 -25.31 7.62 -6.47
N LYS A 56 -25.90 8.75 -6.92
CA LYS A 56 -27.15 8.75 -7.70
C LYS A 56 -27.02 7.86 -8.94
N GLY A 57 -27.90 6.86 -9.05
CA GLY A 57 -27.94 5.91 -10.16
C GLY A 57 -26.99 4.71 -10.03
N HIS A 58 -26.23 4.59 -8.94
CA HIS A 58 -25.49 3.35 -8.64
C HIS A 58 -26.48 2.26 -8.19
N PRO A 59 -26.39 1.02 -8.72
CA PRO A 59 -27.26 -0.08 -8.30
C PRO A 59 -27.03 -0.45 -6.83
N ALA A 60 -28.05 -1.00 -6.19
CA ALA A 60 -27.89 -1.58 -4.86
C ALA A 60 -26.84 -2.70 -4.90
N SER A 61 -25.85 -2.65 -4.00
CA SER A 61 -24.77 -3.64 -3.92
C SER A 61 -24.54 -4.07 -2.49
N ALA A 62 -24.25 -5.36 -2.32
CA ALA A 62 -23.81 -5.95 -1.05
C ALA A 62 -22.28 -5.88 -0.86
N ALA A 63 -21.53 -5.33 -1.81
CA ALA A 63 -20.08 -5.23 -1.74
C ALA A 63 -19.62 -4.45 -0.48
N LYS A 64 -18.71 -5.06 0.27
CA LYS A 64 -18.09 -4.51 1.49
C LYS A 64 -16.59 -4.24 1.32
N THR A 65 -15.96 -4.79 0.27
CA THR A 65 -14.51 -4.61 0.01
C THR A 65 -14.24 -3.99 -1.35
N VAL A 66 -13.06 -3.38 -1.49
CA VAL A 66 -12.58 -2.78 -2.75
C VAL A 66 -12.49 -3.82 -3.86
N GLN A 67 -12.05 -5.04 -3.56
CA GLN A 67 -12.03 -6.16 -4.51
C GLN A 67 -13.44 -6.44 -5.06
N GLN A 68 -14.47 -6.48 -4.21
CA GLN A 68 -15.85 -6.73 -4.62
C GLN A 68 -16.40 -5.61 -5.51
N CYS A 69 -16.05 -4.35 -5.25
CA CYS A 69 -16.39 -3.24 -6.14
C CYS A 69 -15.74 -3.37 -7.52
N ALA A 70 -14.48 -3.84 -7.58
CA ALA A 70 -13.75 -4.02 -8.82
C ALA A 70 -14.29 -5.17 -9.70
N LEU A 71 -15.05 -6.13 -9.15
CA LEU A 71 -15.69 -7.21 -9.92
C LEU A 71 -16.73 -6.70 -10.92
N CYS A 72 -17.48 -5.65 -10.59
CA CYS A 72 -18.40 -5.01 -11.52
C CYS A 72 -17.68 -3.97 -12.38
N HIS A 73 -16.78 -3.19 -11.79
CA HIS A 73 -16.05 -2.10 -12.44
C HIS A 73 -14.79 -2.58 -13.18
N THR A 74 -14.97 -3.54 -14.09
CA THR A 74 -13.90 -4.16 -14.89
C THR A 74 -13.36 -3.23 -16.00
N LYS A 75 -12.63 -3.75 -16.98
CA LYS A 75 -12.06 -2.95 -18.10
C LYS A 75 -13.09 -2.50 -19.16
N GLY A 76 -14.38 -2.84 -19.01
CA GLY A 76 -15.42 -2.51 -19.97
C GLY A 76 -15.81 -1.01 -20.01
N PRO A 77 -16.60 -0.59 -21.00
CA PRO A 77 -17.09 0.79 -21.10
C PRO A 77 -18.18 1.10 -20.06
N THR A 78 -19.02 0.11 -19.72
CA THR A 78 -20.15 0.24 -18.79
C THR A 78 -20.21 -0.98 -17.86
N PRO A 79 -20.20 -0.81 -16.52
CA PRO A 79 -19.91 0.44 -15.82
C PRO A 79 -18.44 0.87 -16.05
N ALA A 80 -18.15 2.16 -15.89
CA ALA A 80 -16.80 2.69 -16.11
C ALA A 80 -15.75 1.97 -15.24
N PRO A 81 -14.51 1.76 -15.71
CA PRO A 81 -13.50 1.00 -14.98
C PRO A 81 -13.20 1.58 -13.60
N PHE A 82 -12.90 0.70 -12.63
CA PHE A 82 -12.79 1.09 -11.21
C PHE A 82 -11.78 2.22 -10.99
N ARG A 83 -10.61 2.10 -11.64
CA ARG A 83 -9.56 3.14 -11.65
C ARG A 83 -10.07 4.49 -12.15
N THR A 84 -10.97 4.52 -13.14
CA THR A 84 -11.47 5.75 -13.75
C THR A 84 -12.49 6.41 -12.83
N GLY A 85 -13.41 5.62 -12.27
CA GLY A 85 -14.39 6.09 -11.28
C GLY A 85 -13.74 6.63 -10.02
N MET A 86 -12.81 5.87 -9.43
CA MET A 86 -12.14 6.27 -8.18
C MET A 86 -11.33 7.55 -8.33
N HIS A 87 -10.51 7.68 -9.38
CA HIS A 87 -9.76 8.91 -9.60
C HIS A 87 -10.67 10.11 -9.88
N LYS A 88 -11.73 9.94 -10.68
CA LYS A 88 -12.70 11.02 -10.98
C LYS A 88 -13.43 11.54 -9.73
N ILE A 89 -13.73 10.68 -8.77
CA ILE A 89 -14.45 11.05 -7.54
C ILE A 89 -13.53 11.71 -6.51
N HIS A 90 -12.28 11.26 -6.40
CA HIS A 90 -11.38 11.67 -5.32
C HIS A 90 -10.37 12.75 -5.72
N LEU A 91 -9.70 12.63 -6.87
CA LEU A 91 -8.62 13.54 -7.25
C LEU A 91 -9.14 14.97 -7.34
N ASN A 92 -8.42 15.90 -6.70
CA ASN A 92 -8.75 17.33 -6.61
C ASN A 92 -10.12 17.65 -5.99
N SER A 93 -10.82 16.68 -5.39
CA SER A 93 -12.03 16.95 -4.62
C SER A 93 -11.67 17.65 -3.30
N ALA A 94 -12.48 18.62 -2.88
CA ALA A 94 -12.24 19.36 -1.63
C ALA A 94 -12.14 18.44 -0.40
N LYS A 95 -12.88 17.32 -0.38
CA LYS A 95 -12.83 16.31 0.70
C LYS A 95 -11.50 15.55 0.72
N PHE A 96 -10.98 15.17 -0.45
CA PHE A 96 -9.68 14.49 -0.54
C PHE A 96 -8.53 15.42 -0.13
N THR A 97 -8.56 16.67 -0.59
CA THR A 97 -7.56 17.68 -0.19
C THR A 97 -7.63 18.00 1.30
N ALA A 98 -8.84 18.15 1.88
CA ALA A 98 -9.01 18.38 3.32
C ALA A 98 -8.52 17.18 4.16
N ALA A 99 -8.67 15.95 3.67
CA ALA A 99 -8.12 14.74 4.29
C ALA A 99 -6.60 14.57 4.07
N LYS A 100 -5.92 15.54 3.42
CA LYS A 100 -4.50 15.47 3.01
C LYS A 100 -4.20 14.25 2.15
N GLY A 101 -5.16 13.83 1.34
CA GLY A 101 -5.05 12.68 0.45
C GLY A 101 -3.97 12.87 -0.61
N THR A 102 -3.21 11.80 -0.86
CA THR A 102 -2.15 11.73 -1.87
C THR A 102 -2.30 10.47 -2.71
N CYS A 103 -1.51 10.33 -3.78
CA CYS A 103 -1.41 9.06 -4.51
C CYS A 103 -1.10 7.89 -3.58
N THR A 104 -0.21 8.10 -2.60
CA THR A 104 0.22 7.09 -1.62
C THR A 104 -0.78 6.81 -0.50
N SER A 105 -1.90 7.55 -0.42
CA SER A 105 -3.03 7.16 0.45
C SER A 105 -3.73 5.89 -0.07
N CYS A 106 -3.70 5.64 -1.38
CA CYS A 106 -4.34 4.49 -2.03
C CYS A 106 -3.35 3.52 -2.68
N HIS A 107 -2.19 4.02 -3.12
CA HIS A 107 -1.16 3.23 -3.80
C HIS A 107 0.03 2.93 -2.89
N SER A 108 0.49 1.70 -2.88
CA SER A 108 1.85 1.38 -2.43
C SER A 108 2.79 1.34 -3.63
N VAL A 109 4.00 1.85 -3.45
CA VAL A 109 5.04 1.88 -4.49
C VAL A 109 6.29 1.23 -3.93
N ASP A 110 6.66 0.07 -4.47
CA ASP A 110 7.94 -0.54 -4.21
C ASP A 110 9.04 0.28 -4.90
N LYS A 111 9.97 0.83 -4.11
CA LYS A 111 11.08 1.65 -4.62
C LYS A 111 12.20 0.86 -5.27
N ALA A 112 12.31 -0.44 -5.01
CA ALA A 112 13.33 -1.31 -5.59
C ALA A 112 12.89 -1.85 -6.96
N THR A 113 11.61 -2.20 -7.12
CA THR A 113 11.07 -2.76 -8.37
C THR A 113 10.26 -1.78 -9.21
N GLY A 114 9.87 -0.62 -8.66
CA GLY A 114 8.92 0.30 -9.29
C GLY A 114 7.47 -0.20 -9.30
N THR A 115 7.18 -1.35 -8.68
CA THR A 115 5.85 -1.96 -8.70
C THR A 115 4.85 -1.09 -7.92
N VAL A 116 3.75 -0.74 -8.58
CA VAL A 116 2.62 -0.04 -7.96
C VAL A 116 1.50 -1.02 -7.67
N THR A 117 1.10 -1.13 -6.40
CA THR A 117 -0.11 -1.85 -5.96
C THR A 117 -1.14 -0.86 -5.41
N VAL A 118 -2.37 -1.33 -5.20
CA VAL A 118 -3.45 -0.56 -4.55
C VAL A 118 -3.87 -1.32 -3.31
N PHE A 119 -3.98 -0.61 -2.18
CA PHE A 119 -4.42 -1.20 -0.92
C PHE A 119 -5.82 -1.80 -1.05
N GLY A 120 -5.95 -3.11 -0.82
CA GLY A 120 -7.19 -3.85 -1.03
C GLY A 120 -7.48 -4.22 -2.49
N LEU A 121 -6.49 -4.24 -3.38
CA LEU A 121 -6.56 -4.85 -4.73
C LEU A 121 -5.25 -5.60 -5.08
N GLU A 122 -4.50 -6.03 -4.08
CA GLU A 122 -3.28 -6.80 -4.24
C GLU A 122 -3.59 -8.15 -4.92
N ARG A 123 -2.77 -8.53 -5.91
CA ARG A 123 -2.84 -9.88 -6.47
C ARG A 123 -2.27 -10.87 -5.46
N LYS A 124 -3.13 -11.78 -5.01
CA LYS A 124 -2.76 -12.99 -4.26
C LYS A 124 -2.37 -14.10 -5.23
#